data_AF-A0A7K7K1A1-F1
#
_entry.id   AF-A0A7K7K1A1-F1
#
_cell.length_a   1.000
_cell.length_b   1.000
_cell.length_c   1.000
_cell.angle_alpha   90.00
_cell.angle_beta   90.00
_cell.angle_gamma   90.00
#
_symmetry.space_group_name_H-M   'P 1'
#
loop_
_entity.id
_entity.type
_entity.pdbx_description
1 polymer ?
#
loop_
_entity_poly.entity_id
_entity_poly.type
_entity_poly.pdbx_seq_one_letter_code
_entity_poly.pdbx_strand_id
1 'polypeptide(L)'
;MRAWKAVASTLALSGADVVVTTLLYTHGQGGRNVLQDLRHFNIFNSLLDIWGGCLYRSCVLLGAAIGVATNTAYGPRRLRASRTFIAVVCLLMGIYMMVKLLLYSEVRKTIRDPWFWGLFAWTYVALAATFGLWQLLACVTSSREALGPSSESRAEVEESCDGGTPRDKREEAAGPTIHKLLSYTKPDAFFLGIASFFLLVAALGETFLPYYTGLAIDGIVVQKSMDRFSTAVLVMSLLAIGSSFAAGIRGGVFTLIFARLNIRLRNCLFRSLVSQEMSFFDENRTGDVISRLTSDTTIVSDLVSQNINIFLRNVVKATGVIFFMFSLSWKLSLVTFMGFPIIMLVSDVYGKYYQKLSKDVQSALAKANNTAEETISAMKTVRSFANEETEANVYWQKLQQVYKLNKREAMAYTYYVWSSGV
;
A
#
# COMPACT_ATOMS: atom_id res chain seq x y z
N MET A 1 -26.52 -3.21 3.86
CA MET A 1 -27.29 -3.00 2.61
C MET A 1 -28.07 -4.27 2.31
N ARG A 2 -29.37 -4.21 1.97
CA ARG A 2 -30.15 -5.43 1.65
C ARG A 2 -29.58 -6.09 0.40
N ALA A 3 -29.42 -7.41 0.40
CA ALA A 3 -28.79 -8.17 -0.70
C ALA A 3 -29.39 -7.88 -2.07
N TRP A 4 -30.72 -7.75 -2.13
CA TRP A 4 -31.41 -7.43 -3.38
C TRP A 4 -31.08 -6.04 -3.93
N LYS A 5 -30.83 -5.04 -3.06
CA LYS A 5 -30.39 -3.70 -3.50
C LYS A 5 -28.99 -3.73 -4.10
N ALA A 6 -28.10 -4.53 -3.51
CA ALA A 6 -26.75 -4.73 -4.04
C ALA A 6 -26.78 -5.40 -5.41
N VAL A 7 -27.55 -6.50 -5.55
CA VAL A 7 -27.73 -7.21 -6.81
C VAL A 7 -28.37 -6.32 -7.88
N ALA A 8 -29.43 -5.58 -7.54
CA ALA A 8 -30.08 -4.65 -8.47
C ALA A 8 -29.12 -3.53 -8.91
N SER A 9 -28.35 -2.97 -7.99
CA SER A 9 -27.32 -1.97 -8.31
C SER A 9 -26.23 -2.54 -9.23
N THR A 10 -25.75 -3.75 -8.97
CA THR A 10 -24.74 -4.40 -9.82
C THR A 10 -25.25 -4.68 -11.23
N LEU A 11 -26.53 -5.07 -11.38
CA LEU A 11 -27.16 -5.31 -12.67
C LEU A 11 -27.38 -4.02 -13.45
N ALA A 12 -27.82 -2.95 -12.77
CA ALA A 12 -28.01 -1.65 -13.39
C ALA A 12 -26.68 -1.07 -13.91
N LEU A 13 -25.61 -1.16 -13.11
CA LEU A 13 -24.29 -0.66 -13.47
C LEU A 13 -23.61 -1.50 -14.56
N SER A 14 -23.78 -2.83 -14.56
CA SER A 14 -23.26 -3.67 -15.67
C SER A 14 -24.02 -3.41 -16.98
N GLY A 15 -25.34 -3.21 -16.92
CA GLY A 15 -26.14 -2.79 -18.08
C GLY A 15 -25.69 -1.43 -18.62
N ALA A 16 -25.51 -0.43 -17.73
CA ALA A 16 -25.00 0.88 -18.11
C ALA A 16 -23.59 0.80 -18.74
N ASP A 17 -22.71 -0.05 -18.21
CA ASP A 17 -21.36 -0.24 -18.76
C ASP A 17 -21.38 -0.78 -20.20
N VAL A 18 -22.21 -1.79 -20.47
CA VAL A 18 -22.37 -2.35 -21.82
C VAL A 18 -22.96 -1.29 -22.77
N VAL A 19 -23.98 -0.55 -22.35
CA VAL A 19 -24.62 0.48 -23.20
C VAL A 19 -23.64 1.60 -23.51
N VAL A 20 -22.98 2.17 -22.50
CA VAL A 20 -22.03 3.29 -22.70
C VAL A 20 -20.84 2.84 -23.55
N THR A 21 -20.28 1.66 -23.30
CA THR A 21 -19.16 1.13 -24.09
C THR A 21 -19.59 0.88 -25.54
N THR A 22 -20.81 0.39 -25.77
CA THR A 22 -21.34 0.14 -27.13
C THR A 22 -21.61 1.45 -27.88
N LEU A 23 -22.15 2.47 -27.21
CA LEU A 23 -22.34 3.79 -27.80
C LEU A 23 -21.01 4.45 -28.18
N LEU A 24 -20.03 4.43 -27.26
CA LEU A 24 -18.69 4.97 -27.51
C LEU A 24 -17.97 4.22 -28.64
N TYR A 25 -18.13 2.90 -28.69
CA TYR A 25 -17.57 2.08 -29.77
C TYR A 25 -18.20 2.41 -31.12
N THR A 26 -19.54 2.39 -31.23
CA THR A 26 -20.26 2.64 -32.48
C THR A 26 -19.99 4.03 -33.06
N HIS A 27 -19.95 5.07 -32.22
CA HIS A 27 -19.57 6.42 -32.65
C HIS A 27 -18.08 6.54 -33.02
N GLY A 28 -17.20 5.77 -32.38
CA GLY A 28 -15.78 5.73 -32.70
C GLY A 28 -15.43 5.02 -34.02
N GLN A 29 -16.32 4.19 -34.57
CA GLN A 29 -16.05 3.38 -35.76
C GLN A 29 -16.31 4.07 -37.11
N GLY A 30 -16.89 5.28 -37.12
CA GLY A 30 -17.08 6.05 -38.35
C GLY A 30 -17.87 5.32 -39.45
N GLY A 31 -18.81 4.43 -39.08
CA GLY A 31 -19.71 3.73 -40.03
C GLY A 31 -19.29 2.30 -40.43
N ARG A 32 -18.22 1.73 -39.86
CA ARG A 32 -17.92 0.30 -40.02
C ARG A 32 -18.88 -0.57 -39.20
N ASN A 33 -19.35 -1.67 -39.78
CA ASN A 33 -20.18 -2.65 -39.08
C ASN A 33 -19.31 -3.59 -38.23
N VAL A 34 -19.81 -3.96 -37.05
CA VAL A 34 -19.14 -4.90 -36.11
C VAL A 34 -18.73 -6.21 -36.78
N LEU A 35 -19.56 -6.71 -37.71
CA LEU A 35 -19.30 -7.93 -38.46
C LEU A 35 -18.08 -7.83 -39.40
N GLN A 36 -17.83 -6.64 -39.94
CA GLN A 36 -16.70 -6.37 -40.84
C GLN A 36 -15.40 -6.26 -40.04
N ASP A 37 -15.47 -5.67 -38.85
CA ASP A 37 -14.37 -5.58 -37.88
C ASP A 37 -14.01 -6.94 -37.27
N LEU A 38 -14.99 -7.81 -37.05
CA LEU A 38 -14.77 -9.21 -36.65
C LEU A 38 -14.04 -10.01 -37.74
N ARG A 39 -14.36 -9.75 -39.02
CA ARG A 39 -13.76 -10.49 -40.15
C ARG A 39 -12.34 -10.01 -40.47
N HIS A 40 -12.02 -8.74 -40.25
CA HIS A 40 -10.69 -8.16 -40.49
C HIS A 40 -10.08 -7.64 -39.20
N PHE A 41 -10.11 -8.47 -38.16
CA PHE A 41 -9.61 -8.09 -36.86
C PHE A 41 -8.10 -7.81 -36.91
N ASN A 42 -7.71 -6.62 -36.45
CA ASN A 42 -6.31 -6.25 -36.30
C ASN A 42 -6.12 -5.51 -34.97
N ILE A 43 -5.29 -6.07 -34.09
CA ILE A 43 -5.05 -5.58 -32.74
C ILE A 43 -4.49 -4.15 -32.71
N PHE A 44 -3.87 -3.68 -33.79
CA PHE A 44 -3.31 -2.34 -33.85
C PHE A 44 -4.35 -1.25 -34.14
N ASN A 45 -5.43 -1.60 -34.87
CA ASN A 45 -6.37 -0.61 -35.41
C ASN A 45 -7.81 -0.78 -34.92
N SER A 46 -8.21 -1.98 -34.49
CA SER A 46 -9.58 -2.24 -34.05
C SER A 46 -9.76 -1.98 -32.56
N LEU A 47 -10.90 -1.36 -32.23
CA LEU A 47 -11.38 -1.13 -30.86
C LEU A 47 -12.25 -2.31 -30.34
N LEU A 48 -12.42 -3.35 -31.15
CA LEU A 48 -13.29 -4.50 -30.84
C LEU A 48 -12.85 -5.24 -29.57
N ASP A 49 -11.55 -5.32 -29.29
CA ASP A 49 -11.03 -5.94 -28.06
C ASP A 49 -11.48 -5.23 -26.79
N ILE A 50 -11.60 -3.90 -26.85
CA ILE A 50 -12.02 -3.08 -25.71
C ILE A 50 -13.48 -3.34 -25.41
N TRP A 51 -14.30 -3.46 -26.45
CA TRP A 51 -15.69 -3.85 -26.35
C TRP A 51 -15.85 -5.30 -25.84
N GLY A 52 -15.05 -6.24 -26.36
CA GLY A 52 -15.00 -7.62 -25.87
C GLY A 52 -14.62 -7.73 -24.38
N GLY A 53 -13.68 -6.89 -23.92
CA GLY A 53 -13.33 -6.79 -22.50
C GLY A 53 -14.49 -6.27 -21.62
N CYS A 54 -15.37 -5.42 -22.15
CA CYS A 54 -16.60 -5.02 -21.45
C CYS A 54 -17.59 -6.18 -21.33
N LEU A 55 -17.77 -6.98 -22.38
CA LEU A 55 -18.60 -8.18 -22.30
C LEU A 55 -18.07 -9.17 -21.26
N TYR A 56 -16.76 -9.44 -21.28
CA TYR A 56 -16.15 -10.33 -20.30
C TYR A 56 -16.38 -9.85 -18.86
N ARG A 57 -16.12 -8.55 -18.58
CA ARG A 57 -16.30 -8.01 -17.21
C ARG A 57 -17.77 -8.06 -16.78
N SER A 58 -18.69 -7.80 -17.70
CA SER A 58 -20.12 -7.86 -17.46
C SER A 58 -20.58 -9.29 -17.18
N CYS A 59 -20.07 -10.29 -17.90
CA CYS A 59 -20.32 -11.71 -17.64
C CYS A 59 -19.82 -12.13 -16.26
N VAL A 60 -18.61 -11.69 -15.86
CA VAL A 60 -18.04 -11.98 -14.54
C VAL A 60 -18.91 -11.37 -13.42
N LEU A 61 -19.34 -10.12 -13.57
CA LEU A 61 -20.24 -9.48 -12.61
C LEU A 61 -21.63 -10.11 -12.57
N LEU A 62 -22.18 -10.50 -13.72
CA LEU A 62 -23.47 -11.20 -13.81
C LEU A 62 -23.41 -12.55 -13.10
N GLY A 63 -22.34 -13.33 -13.30
CA GLY A 63 -22.13 -14.59 -12.59
C GLY A 63 -22.05 -14.38 -11.06
N ALA A 64 -21.37 -13.33 -10.61
CA ALA A 64 -21.30 -12.97 -9.20
C ALA A 64 -22.68 -12.55 -8.63
N ALA A 65 -23.43 -11.74 -9.37
CA ALA A 65 -24.77 -11.30 -9.00
C ALA A 65 -25.76 -12.47 -8.90
N ILE A 66 -25.75 -13.38 -9.88
CA ILE A 66 -26.56 -14.62 -9.89
C ILE A 66 -26.17 -15.52 -8.71
N GLY A 67 -24.87 -15.67 -8.43
CA GLY A 67 -24.39 -16.46 -7.29
C GLY A 67 -24.87 -15.93 -5.93
N VAL A 68 -24.95 -14.60 -5.77
CA VAL A 68 -25.49 -13.98 -4.55
C VAL A 68 -27.03 -14.05 -4.53
N ALA A 69 -27.70 -13.91 -5.68
CA ALA A 69 -29.15 -13.95 -5.78
C ALA A 69 -29.73 -15.36 -5.53
N THR A 70 -29.04 -16.41 -5.99
CA THR A 70 -29.45 -17.81 -5.81
C THR A 70 -29.20 -18.32 -4.40
N ASN A 71 -28.12 -17.86 -3.74
CA ASN A 71 -27.80 -18.25 -2.37
C ASN A 71 -27.21 -17.09 -1.57
N THR A 72 -28.08 -16.36 -0.87
CA THR A 72 -27.69 -15.16 -0.09
C THR A 72 -26.82 -15.48 1.12
N ALA A 73 -26.81 -16.72 1.61
CA ALA A 73 -26.02 -17.13 2.78
C ALA A 73 -24.56 -17.45 2.41
N TYR A 74 -24.35 -18.24 1.34
CA TYR A 74 -23.00 -18.70 0.94
C TYR A 74 -22.37 -17.86 -0.17
N GLY A 75 -23.18 -17.14 -0.96
CA GLY A 75 -22.71 -16.31 -2.07
C GLY A 75 -21.66 -15.28 -1.64
N PRO A 76 -21.97 -14.36 -0.68
CA PRO A 76 -21.04 -13.33 -0.24
C PRO A 76 -19.72 -13.89 0.34
N ARG A 77 -19.76 -15.03 1.04
CA ARG A 77 -18.55 -15.70 1.58
C ARG A 77 -17.63 -16.18 0.46
N ARG A 78 -18.19 -16.80 -0.59
CA ARG A 78 -17.43 -17.24 -1.78
C ARG A 78 -16.80 -16.05 -2.50
N LEU A 79 -17.56 -14.97 -2.71
CA LEU A 79 -17.05 -13.75 -3.36
C LEU A 79 -15.90 -13.10 -2.58
N ARG A 80 -15.95 -13.15 -1.24
CA ARG A 80 -14.89 -12.64 -0.36
C ARG A 80 -13.62 -13.48 -0.46
N ALA A 81 -13.75 -14.81 -0.51
CA ALA A 81 -12.62 -15.72 -0.71
C ALA A 81 -11.95 -15.52 -2.08
N SER A 82 -12.70 -15.18 -3.12
CA SER A 82 -12.20 -14.92 -4.47
C SER A 82 -11.83 -13.45 -4.73
N ARG A 83 -11.56 -12.65 -3.69
CA ARG A 83 -11.16 -11.23 -3.87
C ARG A 83 -9.86 -11.06 -4.66
N THR A 84 -8.90 -11.97 -4.49
CA THR A 84 -7.65 -11.97 -5.24
C THR A 84 -7.88 -12.26 -6.71
N PHE A 85 -8.79 -13.18 -7.04
CA PHE A 85 -9.15 -13.50 -8.42
C PHE A 85 -9.68 -12.27 -9.18
N ILE A 86 -10.68 -11.57 -8.63
CA ILE A 86 -11.21 -10.37 -9.30
C ILE A 86 -10.17 -9.25 -9.39
N ALA A 87 -9.29 -9.11 -8.38
CA ALA A 87 -8.20 -8.14 -8.42
C ALA A 87 -7.21 -8.44 -9.55
N VAL A 88 -6.82 -9.70 -9.73
CA VAL A 88 -5.97 -10.15 -10.85
C VAL A 88 -6.65 -9.89 -12.20
N VAL A 89 -7.93 -10.23 -12.33
CA VAL A 89 -8.70 -10.00 -13.57
C VAL A 89 -8.74 -8.50 -13.92
N CYS A 90 -9.08 -7.63 -12.97
CA CYS A 90 -9.13 -6.19 -13.19
C CYS A 90 -7.74 -5.62 -13.51
N LEU A 91 -6.70 -6.14 -12.85
CA LEU A 91 -5.32 -5.74 -13.09
C LEU A 91 -4.87 -6.13 -14.50
N LEU A 92 -5.05 -7.39 -14.91
CA LEU A 92 -4.68 -7.86 -16.25
C LEU A 92 -5.42 -7.08 -17.34
N MET A 93 -6.70 -6.79 -17.13
CA MET A 93 -7.46 -5.92 -18.04
C MET A 93 -6.93 -4.49 -18.08
N GLY A 94 -6.58 -3.91 -16.93
CA GLY A 94 -5.99 -2.57 -16.86
C GLY A 94 -4.63 -2.47 -17.55
N ILE A 95 -3.78 -3.50 -17.41
CA ILE A 95 -2.50 -3.61 -18.13
C ILE A 95 -2.76 -3.74 -19.63
N TYR A 96 -3.67 -4.63 -20.04
CA TYR A 96 -4.01 -4.83 -21.45
C TYR A 96 -4.50 -3.52 -22.09
N MET A 97 -5.37 -2.75 -21.41
CA MET A 97 -5.80 -1.44 -21.90
C MET A 97 -4.62 -0.49 -22.08
N MET A 98 -3.71 -0.45 -21.11
CA MET A 98 -2.55 0.43 -21.19
C MET A 98 -1.59 -0.01 -22.32
N VAL A 99 -1.44 -1.32 -22.58
CA VAL A 99 -0.67 -1.85 -23.72
C VAL A 99 -1.35 -1.47 -25.04
N LYS A 100 -2.68 -1.61 -25.11
CA LYS A 100 -3.48 -1.23 -26.29
C LYS A 100 -3.33 0.25 -26.61
N LEU A 101 -3.30 1.14 -25.60
CA LEU A 101 -3.04 2.57 -25.78
C LEU A 101 -1.68 2.82 -26.42
N LEU A 102 -0.64 2.13 -25.94
CA LEU A 102 0.72 2.26 -26.50
C LEU A 102 0.79 1.79 -27.95
N LEU A 103 0.21 0.63 -28.26
CA LEU A 103 0.13 0.09 -29.62
C LEU A 103 -0.63 1.04 -30.56
N TYR A 104 -1.76 1.58 -30.12
CA TYR A 104 -2.57 2.50 -30.92
C TYR A 104 -1.84 3.84 -31.17
N SER A 105 -1.10 4.32 -30.17
CA SER A 105 -0.27 5.53 -30.24
C SER A 105 0.97 5.39 -31.13
N GLU A 106 1.42 4.17 -31.41
CA GLU A 106 2.48 3.90 -32.37
C GLU A 106 1.99 4.01 -33.81
N VAL A 107 0.79 3.51 -34.10
CA VAL A 107 0.23 3.52 -35.46
C VAL A 107 -0.38 4.88 -35.85
N ARG A 108 -1.04 5.58 -34.91
CA ARG A 108 -1.66 6.89 -35.18
C ARG A 108 -0.90 8.01 -34.46
N LYS A 109 -0.13 8.82 -35.21
CA LYS A 109 0.71 9.92 -34.70
C LYS A 109 -0.03 10.98 -33.85
N THR A 110 -1.34 11.16 -34.03
CA THR A 110 -2.12 12.11 -33.23
C THR A 110 -3.54 11.58 -33.02
N ILE A 111 -3.85 11.14 -31.79
CA ILE A 111 -5.17 10.63 -31.42
C ILE A 111 -6.04 11.82 -31.01
N ARG A 112 -6.72 12.44 -31.96
CA ARG A 112 -7.61 13.59 -31.72
C ARG A 112 -9.09 13.23 -31.56
N ASP A 113 -9.43 11.94 -31.71
CA ASP A 113 -10.81 11.46 -31.67
C ASP A 113 -11.31 11.44 -30.20
N PRO A 114 -12.30 12.29 -29.82
CA PRO A 114 -12.77 12.38 -28.44
C PRO A 114 -13.44 11.08 -27.96
N TRP A 115 -14.04 10.33 -28.88
CA TRP A 115 -14.68 9.04 -28.62
C TRP A 115 -13.68 7.97 -28.17
N PHE A 116 -12.44 7.99 -28.68
CA PHE A 116 -11.39 7.08 -28.24
C PHE A 116 -11.00 7.35 -26.79
N TRP A 117 -10.75 8.62 -26.43
CA TRP A 117 -10.42 9.00 -25.07
C TRP A 117 -11.58 8.77 -24.11
N GLY A 118 -12.82 8.98 -24.56
CA GLY A 118 -14.03 8.63 -23.80
C GLY A 118 -14.11 7.13 -23.52
N LEU A 119 -13.90 6.28 -24.54
CA LEU A 119 -13.89 4.82 -24.39
C LEU A 119 -12.79 4.36 -23.43
N PHE A 120 -11.60 4.94 -23.53
CA PHE A 120 -10.46 4.62 -22.69
C PHE A 120 -10.64 5.08 -21.24
N ALA A 121 -11.12 6.30 -21.01
CA ALA A 121 -11.41 6.79 -19.67
C ALA A 121 -12.55 5.98 -19.02
N TRP A 122 -13.59 5.68 -19.79
CA TRP A 122 -14.72 4.88 -19.32
C TRP A 122 -14.30 3.47 -18.91
N THR A 123 -13.37 2.83 -19.63
CA THR A 123 -12.92 1.48 -19.26
C THR A 123 -12.18 1.46 -17.91
N TYR A 124 -11.37 2.47 -17.57
CA TYR A 124 -10.77 2.58 -16.23
C TYR A 124 -11.81 2.84 -15.14
N VAL A 125 -12.76 3.74 -15.39
CA VAL A 125 -13.87 4.01 -14.45
C VAL A 125 -14.66 2.73 -14.19
N ALA A 126 -14.98 2.00 -15.25
CA ALA A 126 -15.73 0.77 -15.16
C ALA A 126 -14.92 -0.39 -14.54
N LEU A 127 -13.60 -0.47 -14.71
CA LEU A 127 -12.73 -1.40 -13.98
C LEU A 127 -12.72 -1.10 -12.47
N ALA A 128 -12.68 0.18 -12.09
CA ALA A 128 -12.80 0.57 -10.68
C ALA A 128 -14.19 0.23 -10.13
N ALA A 129 -15.24 0.48 -10.92
CA ALA A 129 -16.61 0.14 -10.57
C ALA A 129 -16.83 -1.37 -10.43
N THR A 130 -16.28 -2.21 -11.32
CA THR A 130 -16.42 -3.67 -11.22
C THR A 130 -15.76 -4.20 -9.96
N PHE A 131 -14.56 -3.70 -9.61
CA PHE A 131 -13.89 -4.06 -8.37
C PHE A 131 -14.69 -3.59 -7.14
N GLY A 132 -15.21 -2.35 -7.16
CA GLY A 132 -16.05 -1.81 -6.09
C GLY A 132 -17.35 -2.58 -5.88
N LEU A 133 -18.05 -2.91 -6.97
CA LEU A 133 -19.29 -3.70 -6.94
C LEU A 133 -19.04 -5.12 -6.46
N TRP A 134 -17.89 -5.73 -6.79
CA TRP A 134 -17.49 -7.01 -6.23
C TRP A 134 -17.31 -6.94 -4.71
N GLN A 135 -16.66 -5.90 -4.20
CA GLN A 135 -16.53 -5.70 -2.74
C GLN A 135 -17.90 -5.50 -2.09
N LEU A 136 -18.78 -4.74 -2.74
CA LEU A 136 -20.13 -4.50 -2.26
C LEU A 136 -20.93 -5.81 -2.14
N LEU A 137 -20.90 -6.65 -3.19
CA LEU A 137 -21.53 -7.98 -3.16
C LEU A 137 -20.92 -8.91 -2.09
N ALA A 138 -19.61 -8.83 -1.84
CA ALA A 138 -18.92 -9.61 -0.81
C ALA A 138 -19.20 -9.14 0.63
N CYS A 139 -19.68 -7.90 0.80
CA CYS A 139 -19.95 -7.26 2.09
C CYS A 139 -21.41 -7.36 2.53
N VAL A 140 -22.33 -7.71 1.62
CA VAL A 140 -23.75 -7.91 1.93
C VAL A 140 -23.92 -9.04 2.95
N THR A 141 -24.54 -8.70 4.09
CA THR A 141 -25.04 -9.65 5.08
C THR A 141 -26.46 -10.10 4.73
N SER A 142 -26.73 -11.40 4.84
CA SER A 142 -28.05 -11.98 4.59
C SER A 142 -29.03 -11.55 5.67
N SER A 143 -30.19 -11.03 5.30
CA SER A 143 -31.25 -10.61 6.24
C SER A 143 -31.89 -11.75 7.04
N ARG A 144 -31.44 -13.00 6.91
CA ARG A 144 -32.02 -14.16 7.60
C ARG A 144 -31.49 -14.37 9.03
N GLU A 145 -30.40 -13.72 9.42
CA GLU A 145 -29.95 -13.67 10.82
C GLU A 145 -30.73 -12.66 11.69
N ALA A 146 -31.57 -11.81 11.09
CA ALA A 146 -32.30 -10.77 11.82
C ALA A 146 -33.71 -11.18 12.30
N LEU A 147 -34.26 -12.31 11.84
CA LEU A 147 -35.61 -12.77 12.22
C LEU A 147 -35.68 -14.31 12.36
N GLY A 148 -35.54 -14.82 13.58
CA GLY A 148 -35.80 -16.21 13.97
C GLY A 148 -35.46 -16.48 15.45
N PRO A 149 -36.40 -17.00 16.28
CA PRO A 149 -36.25 -17.04 17.74
C PRO A 149 -35.70 -18.38 18.28
N SER A 150 -34.96 -18.27 19.39
CA SER A 150 -34.73 -19.21 20.51
C SER A 150 -34.44 -20.71 20.26
N SER A 151 -33.35 -21.12 20.92
CA SER A 151 -32.98 -22.44 21.47
C SER A 151 -32.41 -23.51 20.52
N GLU A 152 -31.27 -24.05 20.98
CA GLU A 152 -30.59 -25.29 20.59
C GLU A 152 -29.66 -25.28 19.38
N SER A 153 -28.47 -24.70 19.59
CA SER A 153 -27.17 -25.39 19.40
C SER A 153 -26.04 -24.42 19.74
N ARG A 154 -25.77 -24.33 21.05
CA ARG A 154 -24.68 -23.54 21.61
C ARG A 154 -23.41 -24.41 21.62
N ALA A 155 -22.80 -24.62 20.45
CA ALA A 155 -21.44 -25.11 20.32
C ALA A 155 -20.96 -24.84 18.88
N GLU A 156 -19.84 -24.12 18.79
CA GLU A 156 -19.04 -23.87 17.59
C GLU A 156 -19.45 -22.65 16.73
N VAL A 157 -18.48 -21.74 16.61
CA VAL A 157 -18.43 -20.53 15.76
C VAL A 157 -19.06 -19.25 16.35
N GLU A 158 -18.61 -18.88 17.56
CA GLU A 158 -18.40 -17.46 17.89
C GLU A 158 -16.94 -17.10 17.56
N GLU A 159 -16.64 -16.90 16.27
CA GLU A 159 -15.52 -16.05 15.87
C GLU A 159 -15.84 -15.47 14.49
N SER A 160 -15.70 -14.15 14.37
CA SER A 160 -15.84 -13.35 13.15
C SER A 160 -17.26 -12.91 12.75
N CYS A 161 -17.79 -11.90 13.43
CA CYS A 161 -18.43 -10.73 12.80
C CYS A 161 -18.61 -9.58 13.81
N ASP A 162 -17.51 -9.10 14.36
CA ASP A 162 -17.38 -7.66 14.61
C ASP A 162 -16.15 -7.18 13.85
N GLY A 163 -16.41 -6.76 12.62
CA GLY A 163 -15.42 -6.29 11.65
C GLY A 163 -15.66 -4.83 11.31
N GLY A 164 -16.20 -4.04 12.24
CA GLY A 164 -15.86 -2.62 12.27
C GLY A 164 -14.35 -2.54 12.55
N THR A 165 -13.59 -2.21 11.51
CA THR A 165 -12.13 -2.04 11.54
C THR A 165 -11.70 -1.29 12.82
N PRO A 166 -10.91 -1.90 13.73
CA PRO A 166 -10.17 -1.13 14.75
C PRO A 166 -9.18 -0.15 14.10
N ARG A 167 -8.98 -0.31 12.78
CA ARG A 167 -8.06 0.44 11.92
C ARG A 167 -8.58 1.85 11.61
N ASP A 168 -9.87 2.03 11.33
CA ASP A 168 -10.44 3.36 11.03
C ASP A 168 -10.39 4.29 12.25
N LYS A 169 -10.78 3.80 13.44
CA LYS A 169 -10.69 4.59 14.69
C LYS A 169 -9.24 4.91 15.09
N ARG A 170 -8.28 4.04 14.75
CA ARG A 170 -6.85 4.24 15.05
C ARG A 170 -6.18 5.18 14.03
N GLU A 171 -6.61 5.18 12.78
CA GLU A 171 -6.18 6.13 11.74
C GLU A 171 -6.74 7.54 11.97
N GLU A 172 -8.02 7.67 12.38
CA GLU A 172 -8.61 8.97 12.75
C GLU A 172 -7.97 9.62 13.98
N ALA A 173 -7.51 8.83 14.96
CA ALA A 173 -6.78 9.34 16.14
C ALA A 173 -5.30 9.66 15.86
N ALA A 174 -4.70 9.03 14.86
CA ALA A 174 -3.28 9.20 14.52
C ALA A 174 -3.01 10.53 13.79
N GLY A 175 -3.86 10.92 12.85
CA GLY A 175 -3.75 12.18 12.09
C GLY A 175 -3.63 13.46 12.95
N PRO A 176 -4.55 13.71 13.90
CA PRO A 176 -4.49 14.90 14.77
C PRO A 176 -3.27 14.87 15.72
N THR A 177 -2.79 13.68 16.10
CA THR A 177 -1.60 13.51 16.94
C THR A 177 -0.33 13.92 16.19
N ILE A 178 -0.18 13.49 14.93
CA ILE A 178 0.98 13.85 14.09
C ILE A 178 0.95 15.35 13.75
N HIS A 179 -0.22 15.89 13.42
CA HIS A 179 -0.37 17.33 13.15
C HIS A 179 0.01 18.18 14.37
N LYS A 180 -0.44 17.78 15.57
CA LYS A 180 -0.05 18.46 16.82
C LYS A 180 1.46 18.37 17.03
N LEU A 181 2.08 17.24 16.70
CA LEU A 181 3.52 17.09 16.86
C LEU A 181 4.33 17.94 15.87
N LEU A 182 3.89 18.02 14.60
CA LEU A 182 4.47 18.93 13.60
C LEU A 182 4.31 20.40 13.98
N SER A 183 3.24 20.73 14.72
CA SER A 183 3.01 22.11 15.16
C SER A 183 4.12 22.64 16.09
N TYR A 184 4.82 21.77 16.82
CA TYR A 184 5.97 22.14 17.64
C TYR A 184 7.22 22.53 16.84
N THR A 185 7.26 22.20 15.54
CA THR A 185 8.34 22.56 14.62
C THR A 185 8.11 23.91 13.95
N LYS A 186 6.91 24.50 14.05
CA LYS A 186 6.57 25.84 13.50
C LYS A 186 7.59 26.95 13.82
N PRO A 187 8.17 27.03 15.03
CA PRO A 187 9.14 28.08 15.35
C PRO A 187 10.46 27.97 14.56
N ASP A 188 10.78 26.79 14.03
CA ASP A 188 11.96 26.56 13.18
C ASP A 188 11.59 26.53 11.68
N ALA A 189 10.46 27.15 11.29
CA ALA A 189 9.98 27.20 9.91
C ALA A 189 11.03 27.77 8.93
N PHE A 190 11.85 28.72 9.38
CA PHE A 190 12.95 29.26 8.58
C PHE A 190 14.00 28.19 8.23
N PHE A 191 14.46 27.43 9.22
CA PHE A 191 15.40 26.33 9.01
C PHE A 191 14.78 25.21 8.16
N LEU A 192 13.48 24.94 8.34
CA LEU A 192 12.74 24.01 7.48
C LEU A 192 12.70 24.48 6.03
N GLY A 193 12.53 25.79 5.78
CA GLY A 193 12.59 26.38 4.45
C GLY A 193 13.95 26.15 3.78
N ILE A 194 15.04 26.43 4.50
CA ILE A 194 16.41 26.18 4.03
C ILE A 194 16.62 24.68 3.74
N ALA A 195 16.24 23.81 4.67
CA ALA A 195 16.38 22.37 4.49
C ALA A 195 15.57 21.85 3.28
N SER A 196 14.37 22.40 3.06
CA SER A 196 13.52 22.06 1.92
C SER A 196 14.10 22.54 0.59
N PHE A 197 14.73 23.72 0.56
CA PHE A 197 15.43 24.22 -0.61
C PHE A 197 16.61 23.31 -0.99
N PHE A 198 17.49 23.00 -0.03
CA PHE A 198 18.61 22.09 -0.28
C PHE A 198 18.15 20.66 -0.58
N LEU A 199 16.99 20.24 -0.06
CA LEU A 199 16.34 18.98 -0.46
C LEU A 199 15.96 18.99 -1.93
N LEU A 200 15.33 20.06 -2.42
CA LEU A 200 14.94 20.18 -3.81
C LEU A 200 16.18 20.15 -4.72
N VAL A 201 17.21 20.93 -4.40
CA VAL A 201 18.46 20.98 -5.17
C VAL A 201 19.14 19.61 -5.22
N ALA A 202 19.28 18.93 -4.07
CA ALA A 202 19.85 17.60 -4.02
C ALA A 202 19.03 16.58 -4.82
N ALA A 203 17.71 16.58 -4.66
CA ALA A 203 16.82 15.66 -5.36
C ALA A 203 16.83 15.87 -6.87
N LEU A 204 16.86 17.11 -7.34
CA LEU A 204 17.00 17.43 -8.76
C LEU A 204 18.34 16.91 -9.29
N GLY A 205 19.45 17.26 -8.63
CA GLY A 205 20.78 16.81 -9.06
C GLY A 205 20.88 15.29 -9.16
N GLU A 206 20.37 14.55 -8.17
CA GLU A 206 20.32 13.09 -8.20
C GLU A 206 19.40 12.55 -9.31
N THR A 207 18.28 13.21 -9.58
CA THR A 207 17.33 12.80 -10.65
C THR A 207 17.94 12.94 -12.04
N PHE A 208 18.83 13.92 -12.25
CA PHE A 208 19.52 14.11 -13.52
C PHE A 208 20.68 13.13 -13.74
N LEU A 209 21.20 12.45 -12.71
CA LEU A 209 22.34 11.54 -12.85
C LEU A 209 22.09 10.43 -13.89
N PRO A 210 20.99 9.66 -13.85
CA PRO A 210 20.71 8.61 -14.85
C PRO A 210 20.63 9.14 -16.29
N TYR A 211 20.18 10.38 -16.47
CA TYR A 211 20.11 11.01 -17.79
C TYR A 211 21.50 11.26 -18.39
N TYR A 212 22.41 11.84 -17.59
CA TYR A 212 23.79 12.02 -18.03
C TYR A 212 24.54 10.70 -18.17
N THR A 213 24.17 9.67 -17.40
CA THR A 213 24.68 8.31 -17.63
C THR A 213 24.24 7.79 -19.00
N GLY A 214 22.97 7.99 -19.39
CA GLY A 214 22.48 7.68 -20.73
C GLY A 214 23.25 8.43 -21.82
N LEU A 215 23.47 9.74 -21.66
CA LEU A 215 24.24 10.54 -22.62
C LEU A 215 25.71 10.10 -22.74
N ALA A 216 26.33 9.68 -21.63
CA ALA A 216 27.68 9.14 -21.64
C ALA A 216 27.75 7.81 -22.42
N ILE A 217 26.76 6.92 -22.22
CA ILE A 217 26.63 5.67 -22.98
C ILE A 217 26.43 5.96 -24.47
N ASP A 218 25.52 6.86 -24.83
CA ASP A 218 25.26 7.25 -26.23
C ASP A 218 26.50 7.88 -26.89
N GLY A 219 27.26 8.67 -26.13
CA GLY A 219 28.52 9.27 -26.59
C GLY A 219 29.57 8.23 -26.99
N ILE A 220 29.66 7.11 -26.26
CA ILE A 220 30.57 6.00 -26.55
C ILE A 220 30.03 5.12 -27.68
N VAL A 221 28.77 4.68 -27.56
CA VAL A 221 28.20 3.62 -28.41
C VAL A 221 27.78 4.15 -29.78
N VAL A 222 27.10 5.30 -29.82
CA VAL A 222 26.51 5.84 -31.06
C VAL A 222 27.47 6.79 -31.75
N GLN A 223 28.01 7.76 -31.01
CA GLN A 223 28.77 8.87 -31.61
C GLN A 223 30.28 8.63 -31.66
N LYS A 224 30.82 7.71 -30.85
CA LYS A 224 32.27 7.41 -30.71
C LYS A 224 33.14 8.67 -30.55
N SER A 225 32.59 9.73 -29.96
CA SER A 225 33.27 11.02 -29.82
C SER A 225 33.72 11.23 -28.37
N MET A 226 35.01 11.47 -28.18
CA MET A 226 35.58 11.67 -26.85
C MET A 226 35.04 12.94 -26.16
N ASP A 227 34.73 13.99 -26.94
CA ASP A 227 34.30 15.28 -26.39
C ASP A 227 32.91 15.23 -25.73
N ARG A 228 31.94 14.56 -26.36
CA ARG A 228 30.59 14.38 -25.80
C ARG A 228 30.62 13.51 -24.54
N PHE A 229 31.44 12.46 -24.55
CA PHE A 229 31.65 11.61 -23.40
C PHE A 229 32.29 12.38 -22.23
N SER A 230 33.40 13.08 -22.49
CA SER A 230 34.10 13.89 -21.48
C SER A 230 33.19 14.96 -20.89
N THR A 231 32.42 15.67 -21.73
CA THR A 231 31.46 16.68 -21.27
C THR A 231 30.36 16.07 -20.39
N ALA A 232 29.78 14.93 -20.79
CA ALA A 232 28.76 14.25 -20.01
C ALA A 232 29.29 13.77 -18.64
N VAL A 233 30.52 13.22 -18.60
CA VAL A 233 31.18 12.77 -17.36
C VAL A 233 31.53 13.95 -16.46
N LEU A 234 32.02 15.06 -17.01
CA LEU A 234 32.32 16.27 -16.22
C LEU A 234 31.05 16.85 -15.60
N VAL A 235 29.98 17.01 -16.37
CA VAL A 235 28.70 17.52 -15.84
C VAL A 235 28.11 16.57 -14.81
N MET A 236 28.16 15.25 -15.05
CA MET A 236 27.72 14.25 -14.08
C MET A 236 28.51 14.34 -12.77
N SER A 237 29.83 14.50 -12.85
CA SER A 237 30.71 14.63 -11.68
C SER A 237 30.39 15.89 -10.88
N LEU A 238 30.20 17.03 -11.56
CA LEU A 238 29.80 18.29 -10.92
C LEU A 238 28.43 18.19 -10.26
N LEU A 239 27.45 17.55 -10.91
CA LEU A 239 26.13 17.32 -10.35
C LEU A 239 26.18 16.37 -9.14
N ALA A 240 27.00 15.32 -9.18
CA ALA A 240 27.18 14.40 -8.07
C ALA A 240 27.80 15.09 -6.84
N ILE A 241 28.83 15.91 -7.04
CA ILE A 241 29.47 16.69 -5.96
C ILE A 241 28.48 17.73 -5.41
N GLY A 242 27.81 18.49 -6.29
CA GLY A 242 26.85 19.52 -5.88
C GLY A 242 25.64 18.95 -5.13
N SER A 243 25.07 17.85 -5.62
CA SER A 243 23.96 17.15 -4.95
C SER A 243 24.39 16.54 -3.62
N SER A 244 25.59 15.96 -3.52
CA SER A 244 26.13 15.43 -2.26
C SER A 244 26.35 16.53 -1.23
N PHE A 245 26.87 17.68 -1.64
CA PHE A 245 27.06 18.83 -0.76
C PHE A 245 25.71 19.38 -0.27
N ALA A 246 24.74 19.56 -1.17
CA ALA A 246 23.39 19.96 -0.82
C ALA A 246 22.71 18.96 0.13
N ALA A 247 22.90 17.65 -0.10
CA ALA A 247 22.39 16.59 0.76
C ALA A 247 23.02 16.63 2.16
N GLY A 248 24.31 16.94 2.25
CA GLY A 248 25.03 17.13 3.51
C GLY A 248 24.49 18.31 4.32
N ILE A 249 24.37 19.49 3.70
CA ILE A 249 23.79 20.69 4.34
C ILE A 249 22.37 20.39 4.84
N ARG A 250 21.53 19.83 3.95
CA ARG A 250 20.17 19.43 4.29
C ARG A 250 20.14 18.48 5.49
N GLY A 251 20.98 17.45 5.49
CA GLY A 251 21.09 16.49 6.57
C GLY A 251 21.43 17.17 7.89
N GLY A 252 22.44 18.04 7.90
CA GLY A 252 22.84 18.82 9.07
C GLY A 252 21.73 19.72 9.61
N VAL A 253 21.06 20.48 8.73
CA VAL A 253 19.96 21.37 9.13
C VAL A 253 18.78 20.59 9.70
N PHE A 254 18.41 19.45 9.09
CA PHE A 254 17.37 18.58 9.67
C PHE A 254 17.76 18.05 11.05
N THR A 255 19.00 17.58 11.23
CA THR A 255 19.48 17.12 12.55
C THR A 255 19.37 18.20 13.61
N LEU A 256 19.70 19.45 13.27
CA LEU A 256 19.55 20.59 14.19
C LEU A 256 18.08 20.89 14.54
N ILE A 257 17.19 20.89 13.55
CA ILE A 257 15.74 21.08 13.76
C ILE A 257 15.20 20.00 14.71
N PHE A 258 15.62 18.75 14.51
CA PHE A 258 15.16 17.63 15.32
C PHE A 258 15.70 17.65 16.74
N ALA A 259 16.95 18.05 16.94
CA ALA A 259 17.49 18.28 18.28
C ALA A 259 16.69 19.35 19.05
N ARG A 260 16.31 20.45 18.37
CA ARG A 260 15.45 21.50 18.94
C ARG A 260 14.04 21.00 19.26
N LEU A 261 13.45 20.19 18.37
CA LEU A 261 12.15 19.57 18.58
C LEU A 261 12.17 18.67 19.83
N ASN A 262 13.21 17.85 20.01
CA ASN A 262 13.37 16.99 21.18
C ASN A 262 13.38 17.79 22.49
N ILE A 263 14.18 18.86 22.55
CA ILE A 263 14.26 19.74 23.71
C ILE A 263 12.89 20.36 24.03
N ARG A 264 12.16 20.83 23.01
CA ARG A 264 10.82 21.41 23.20
C ARG A 264 9.81 20.39 23.71
N LEU A 265 9.80 19.17 23.18
CA LEU A 265 8.90 18.12 23.62
C LEU A 265 9.16 17.75 25.09
N ARG A 266 10.43 17.53 25.45
CA ARG A 266 10.81 17.24 26.84
C ARG A 266 10.47 18.38 27.79
N ASN A 267 10.75 19.62 27.42
CA ASN A 267 10.43 20.78 28.25
C ASN A 267 8.91 20.97 28.42
N CYS A 268 8.13 20.75 27.36
CA CYS A 268 6.67 20.84 27.41
C CYS A 268 6.08 19.76 28.33
N LEU A 269 6.56 18.51 28.21
CA LEU A 269 6.14 17.42 29.08
C LEU A 269 6.54 17.68 30.54
N PHE A 270 7.77 18.11 30.78
CA PHE A 270 8.24 18.45 32.13
C PHE A 270 7.40 19.56 32.77
N ARG A 271 7.13 20.63 32.03
CA ARG A 271 6.26 21.73 32.51
C ARG A 271 4.85 21.24 32.85
N SER A 272 4.29 20.33 32.05
CA SER A 272 2.98 19.72 32.30
C SER A 272 2.98 18.79 33.51
N LEU A 273 4.09 18.09 33.77
CA LEU A 273 4.25 17.22 34.93
C LEU A 273 4.34 18.03 36.22
N VAL A 274 5.15 19.09 36.25
CA VAL A 274 5.30 19.95 37.44
C VAL A 274 4.00 20.67 37.82
N SER A 275 3.09 20.88 36.87
CA SER A 275 1.77 21.47 37.14
C SER A 275 0.70 20.46 37.59
N GLN A 276 1.02 19.17 37.72
CA GLN A 276 0.05 18.16 38.19
C GLN A 276 -0.19 18.28 39.71
N GLU A 277 -1.35 17.82 40.13
CA GLU A 277 -1.71 17.70 41.54
C GLU A 277 -0.90 16.62 42.27
N MET A 278 -0.80 16.72 43.61
CA MET A 278 -0.04 15.75 44.40
C MET A 278 -0.57 14.32 44.26
N SER A 279 -1.90 14.16 44.12
CA SER A 279 -2.55 12.85 43.90
C SER A 279 -1.97 12.08 42.70
N PHE A 280 -1.57 12.78 41.64
CA PHE A 280 -0.92 12.16 40.48
C PHE A 280 0.41 11.50 40.85
N PHE A 281 1.19 12.12 41.73
CA PHE A 281 2.49 11.61 42.18
C PHE A 281 2.36 10.51 43.24
N ASP A 282 1.26 10.49 43.99
CA ASP A 282 0.96 9.41 44.94
C ASP A 282 0.52 8.12 44.21
N GLU A 283 -0.20 8.26 43.10
CA GLU A 283 -0.65 7.12 42.28
C GLU A 283 0.44 6.56 41.33
N ASN A 284 1.36 7.40 40.86
CA ASN A 284 2.36 7.02 39.86
C ASN A 284 3.76 6.97 40.44
N ARG A 285 4.48 5.86 40.19
CA ARG A 285 5.87 5.72 40.64
C ARG A 285 6.77 6.74 39.93
N THR A 286 7.64 7.42 40.68
CA THR A 286 8.60 8.38 40.13
C THR A 286 9.42 7.81 38.97
N GLY A 287 9.80 6.53 39.05
CA GLY A 287 10.52 5.83 37.98
C GLY A 287 9.76 5.77 36.65
N ASP A 288 8.43 5.55 36.70
CA ASP A 288 7.59 5.48 35.51
C ASP A 288 7.44 6.85 34.85
N VAL A 289 7.30 7.91 35.66
CA VAL A 289 7.22 9.30 35.18
C VAL A 289 8.52 9.72 34.50
N ILE A 290 9.68 9.40 35.12
CA ILE A 290 11.00 9.69 34.53
C ILE A 290 11.22 8.88 33.25
N SER A 291 10.80 7.61 33.22
CA SER A 291 10.89 6.77 32.02
C SER A 291 10.08 7.37 30.86
N ARG A 292 8.84 7.80 31.09
CA ARG A 292 8.02 8.50 30.08
C ARG A 292 8.66 9.80 29.62
N LEU A 293 9.20 10.59 30.55
CA LEU A 293 9.87 11.85 30.23
C LEU A 293 11.12 11.66 29.36
N THR A 294 11.87 10.57 29.56
CA THR A 294 13.15 10.33 28.90
C THR A 294 13.02 9.36 27.73
N SER A 295 12.61 8.12 27.97
CA SER A 295 12.50 7.06 26.97
C SER A 295 11.44 7.37 25.92
N ASP A 296 10.18 7.59 26.34
CA ASP A 296 9.08 7.74 25.39
C ASP A 296 9.23 9.01 24.55
N THR A 297 9.67 10.13 25.15
CA THR A 297 9.93 11.36 24.37
C THR A 297 11.06 11.19 23.37
N THR A 298 12.10 10.40 23.69
CA THR A 298 13.19 10.10 22.76
C THR A 298 12.69 9.25 21.61
N ILE A 299 11.96 8.17 21.91
CA ILE A 299 11.37 7.29 20.90
C ILE A 299 10.47 8.10 19.95
N VAL A 300 9.56 8.92 20.49
CA VAL A 300 8.66 9.75 19.68
C VAL A 300 9.44 10.75 18.84
N SER A 301 10.42 11.43 19.43
CA SER A 301 11.26 12.40 18.71
C SER A 301 12.05 11.75 17.58
N ASP A 302 12.70 10.61 17.83
CA ASP A 302 13.54 9.92 16.85
C ASP A 302 12.70 9.35 15.72
N LEU A 303 11.57 8.72 16.04
CA LEU A 303 10.63 8.21 15.04
C LEU A 303 10.14 9.33 14.13
N VAL A 304 9.74 10.47 14.70
CA VAL A 304 9.24 11.59 13.90
C VAL A 304 10.35 12.15 13.04
N SER A 305 11.54 12.32 13.60
CA SER A 305 12.70 12.91 12.95
C SER A 305 13.19 12.07 11.76
N GLN A 306 13.34 10.77 11.96
CA GLN A 306 13.80 9.86 10.90
C GLN A 306 12.73 9.68 9.83
N ASN A 307 11.48 9.40 10.23
CA ASN A 307 10.43 9.11 9.25
C ASN A 307 10.05 10.34 8.43
N ILE A 308 9.95 11.54 9.01
CA ILE A 308 9.59 12.74 8.24
C ILE A 308 10.67 13.11 7.23
N ASN A 309 11.95 12.99 7.59
CA ASN A 309 13.08 13.27 6.71
C ASN A 309 13.11 12.26 5.54
N ILE A 310 12.96 10.97 5.84
CA ILE A 310 12.92 9.91 4.82
C ILE A 310 11.70 10.11 3.91
N PHE A 311 10.53 10.35 4.49
CA PHE A 311 9.29 10.56 3.76
C PHE A 311 9.38 11.75 2.81
N LEU A 312 9.74 12.94 3.31
CA LEU A 312 9.83 14.15 2.49
C LEU A 312 10.84 13.98 1.35
N ARG A 313 12.00 13.37 1.65
CA ARG A 313 13.02 13.07 0.64
C ARG A 313 12.47 12.14 -0.44
N ASN A 314 11.83 11.06 -0.06
CA ASN A 314 11.32 10.07 -1.00
C ASN A 314 10.17 10.63 -1.84
N VAL A 315 9.30 11.47 -1.28
CA VAL A 315 8.22 12.15 -2.02
C VAL A 315 8.78 13.11 -3.07
N VAL A 316 9.74 13.97 -2.68
CA VAL A 316 10.37 14.92 -3.62
C VAL A 316 11.11 14.17 -4.73
N LYS A 317 11.89 13.13 -4.39
CA LYS A 317 12.58 12.29 -5.38
C LYS A 317 11.62 11.57 -6.30
N ALA A 318 10.60 10.90 -5.76
CA ALA A 318 9.60 10.20 -6.56
C ALA A 318 8.90 11.16 -7.53
N THR A 319 8.46 12.33 -7.05
CA THR A 319 7.80 13.33 -7.90
C THR A 319 8.75 13.84 -9.00
N GLY A 320 10.00 14.13 -8.66
CA GLY A 320 11.03 14.56 -9.61
C GLY A 320 11.30 13.52 -10.69
N VAL A 321 11.53 12.26 -10.30
CA VAL A 321 11.78 11.15 -11.24
C VAL A 321 10.59 10.91 -12.15
N ILE A 322 9.37 10.89 -11.60
CA ILE A 322 8.15 10.68 -12.38
C ILE A 322 8.00 11.80 -13.42
N PHE A 323 8.09 13.05 -13.00
CA PHE A 323 7.99 14.20 -13.91
C PHE A 323 9.07 14.14 -15.02
N PHE A 324 10.29 13.78 -14.63
CA PHE A 324 11.41 13.65 -15.55
C PHE A 324 11.22 12.52 -16.57
N MET A 325 10.77 11.33 -16.13
CA MET A 325 10.47 10.20 -17.02
C MET A 325 9.39 10.56 -18.05
N PHE A 326 8.29 11.18 -17.62
CA PHE A 326 7.22 11.59 -18.53
C PHE A 326 7.66 12.67 -19.52
N SER A 327 8.56 13.56 -19.10
CA SER A 327 9.14 14.60 -19.98
C SER A 327 10.04 14.00 -21.07
N LEU A 328 10.74 12.90 -20.78
CA LEU A 328 11.56 12.17 -21.77
C LEU A 328 10.71 11.37 -22.75
N SER A 329 9.86 10.49 -22.25
CA SER A 329 8.97 9.66 -23.07
C SER A 329 7.79 9.16 -22.25
N TRP A 330 6.61 9.70 -22.54
CA TRP A 330 5.37 9.24 -21.93
C TRP A 330 5.05 7.77 -22.25
N LYS A 331 5.47 7.28 -23.43
CA LYS A 331 5.23 5.88 -23.85
C LYS A 331 6.02 4.90 -22.98
N LEU A 332 7.33 5.11 -22.85
CA LEU A 332 8.20 4.27 -22.02
C LEU A 332 7.85 4.37 -20.54
N SER A 333 7.49 5.57 -20.08
CA SER A 333 7.04 5.78 -18.70
C SER A 333 5.82 4.94 -18.38
N LEU A 334 4.80 4.94 -19.24
CA LEU A 334 3.60 4.12 -19.04
C LEU A 334 3.92 2.62 -18.97
N VAL A 335 4.88 2.12 -19.77
CA VAL A 335 5.35 0.73 -19.68
C VAL A 335 5.92 0.44 -18.29
N THR A 336 6.75 1.33 -17.74
CA THR A 336 7.26 1.16 -16.37
C THR A 336 6.15 1.17 -15.34
N PHE A 337 5.15 2.06 -15.50
CA PHE A 337 4.01 2.16 -14.59
C PHE A 337 3.11 0.90 -14.58
N MET A 338 3.09 0.11 -15.65
CA MET A 338 2.36 -1.17 -15.67
C MET A 338 2.87 -2.18 -14.64
N GLY A 339 4.14 -2.10 -14.22
CA GLY A 339 4.71 -2.98 -13.21
C GLY A 339 4.20 -2.70 -11.79
N PHE A 340 3.88 -1.44 -11.48
CA PHE A 340 3.44 -1.03 -10.13
C PHE A 340 2.22 -1.78 -9.60
N PRO A 341 1.10 -1.92 -10.34
CA PRO A 341 -0.06 -2.65 -9.83
C PRO A 341 0.25 -4.13 -9.59
N ILE A 342 1.15 -4.75 -10.36
CA ILE A 342 1.59 -6.14 -10.15
C ILE A 342 2.31 -6.24 -8.81
N ILE A 343 3.28 -5.35 -8.58
CA ILE A 343 4.04 -5.29 -7.32
C ILE A 343 3.09 -5.05 -6.14
N MET A 344 2.15 -4.10 -6.26
CA MET A 344 1.16 -3.82 -5.21
C MET A 344 0.31 -5.05 -4.88
N LEU A 345 -0.14 -5.81 -5.88
CA LEU A 345 -0.93 -7.02 -5.66
C LEU A 345 -0.11 -8.10 -4.92
N VAL A 346 1.11 -8.36 -5.38
CA VAL A 346 2.01 -9.34 -4.73
C VAL A 346 2.31 -8.93 -3.30
N SER A 347 2.63 -7.65 -3.06
CA SER A 347 2.89 -7.11 -1.73
C SER A 347 1.65 -7.15 -0.82
N ASP A 348 0.43 -6.93 -1.32
CA ASP A 348 -0.80 -7.05 -0.52
C ASP A 348 -1.08 -8.50 -0.09
N VAL A 349 -0.92 -9.46 -1.03
CA VAL A 349 -1.10 -10.88 -0.73
C VAL A 349 -0.06 -11.37 0.28
N TYR A 350 1.21 -11.07 0.03
CA TYR A 350 2.30 -11.41 0.94
C TYR A 350 2.12 -10.71 2.30
N GLY A 351 1.78 -9.43 2.31
CA GLY A 351 1.59 -8.65 3.54
C GLY A 351 0.49 -9.22 4.43
N LYS A 352 -0.64 -9.67 3.86
CA LYS A 352 -1.71 -10.34 4.62
C LYS A 352 -1.26 -11.68 5.19
N TYR A 353 -0.55 -12.47 4.40
CA TYR A 353 0.00 -13.74 4.84
C TYR A 353 1.01 -13.55 5.98
N TYR A 354 1.95 -12.63 5.81
CA TYR A 354 2.96 -12.27 6.79
C TYR A 354 2.34 -11.73 8.08
N GLN A 355 1.33 -10.86 7.99
CA GLN A 355 0.61 -10.34 9.16
C GLN A 355 -0.08 -11.44 9.95
N LYS A 356 -0.68 -12.44 9.28
CA LYS A 356 -1.27 -13.60 9.95
C LYS A 356 -0.21 -14.41 10.69
N LEU A 357 0.89 -14.71 10.02
CA LEU A 357 1.97 -15.50 10.60
C LEU A 357 2.64 -14.78 11.78
N SER A 358 2.86 -13.48 11.68
CA SER A 358 3.39 -12.66 12.77
C SER A 358 2.47 -12.66 14.00
N LYS A 359 1.14 -12.64 13.80
CA LYS A 359 0.17 -12.81 14.89
C LYS A 359 0.25 -14.21 15.52
N ASP A 360 0.41 -15.25 14.71
CA ASP A 360 0.56 -16.63 15.20
C ASP A 360 1.85 -16.77 16.04
N VAL A 361 2.96 -16.17 15.59
CA VAL A 361 4.24 -16.10 16.31
C VAL A 361 4.06 -15.38 17.65
N GLN A 362 3.44 -14.20 17.64
CA GLN A 362 3.18 -13.41 18.86
C GLN A 362 2.29 -14.17 19.84
N SER A 363 1.26 -14.86 19.36
CA SER A 363 0.38 -15.68 20.20
C SER A 363 1.11 -16.88 20.81
N ALA A 364 1.96 -17.57 20.03
CA ALA A 364 2.77 -18.67 20.54
C ALA A 364 3.80 -18.18 21.58
N LEU A 365 4.42 -17.03 21.34
CA LEU A 365 5.36 -16.41 22.28
C LEU A 365 4.66 -15.97 23.57
N ALA A 366 3.46 -15.37 23.48
CA ALA A 366 2.66 -15.02 24.64
C ALA A 366 2.32 -16.25 25.50
N LYS A 367 2.00 -17.39 24.87
CA LYS A 367 1.78 -18.66 25.60
C LYS A 367 3.05 -19.13 26.33
N ALA A 368 4.23 -19.01 25.71
CA ALA A 368 5.49 -19.35 26.35
C ALA A 368 5.78 -18.43 27.54
N ASN A 369 5.57 -17.11 27.38
CA ASN A 369 5.75 -16.14 28.45
C ASN A 369 4.79 -16.37 29.62
N ASN A 370 3.52 -16.67 29.35
CA ASN A 370 2.55 -16.98 30.40
C ASN A 370 2.98 -18.21 31.21
N THR A 371 3.49 -19.26 30.54
CA THR A 371 4.05 -20.43 31.24
C THR A 371 5.23 -20.02 32.11
N ALA A 372 6.18 -19.23 31.58
CA ALA A 372 7.32 -18.77 32.37
C ALA A 372 6.89 -17.93 33.59
N GLU A 373 5.91 -17.03 33.40
CA GLU A 373 5.36 -16.21 34.48
C GLU A 373 4.70 -17.06 35.57
N GLU A 374 3.88 -18.05 35.18
CA GLU A 374 3.23 -18.99 36.11
C GLU A 374 4.25 -19.82 36.89
N THR A 375 5.22 -20.42 36.20
CA THR A 375 6.29 -21.23 36.82
C THR A 375 7.13 -20.40 37.79
N ILE A 376 7.54 -19.17 37.41
CA ILE A 376 8.37 -18.30 38.25
C ILE A 376 7.57 -17.75 39.43
N SER A 377 6.32 -17.35 39.22
CA SER A 377 5.43 -16.88 40.30
C SER A 377 5.16 -18.00 41.33
N ALA A 378 5.01 -19.25 40.85
CA ALA A 378 4.81 -20.44 41.68
C ALA A 378 6.11 -21.18 42.03
N MET A 379 7.28 -20.54 41.98
CA MET A 379 8.58 -21.22 42.11
C MET A 379 8.73 -22.04 43.41
N LYS A 380 8.10 -21.59 44.51
CA LYS A 380 8.08 -22.36 45.77
C LYS A 380 7.40 -23.72 45.60
N THR A 381 6.29 -23.76 44.88
CA THR A 381 5.55 -24.99 44.57
C THR A 381 6.38 -25.89 43.66
N VAL A 382 6.97 -25.34 42.59
CA VAL A 382 7.83 -26.10 41.66
C VAL A 382 8.97 -26.79 42.40
N ARG A 383 9.66 -26.07 43.31
CA ARG A 383 10.74 -26.64 44.14
C ARG A 383 10.25 -27.67 45.15
N SER A 384 9.05 -27.48 45.73
CA SER A 384 8.49 -28.43 46.69
C SER A 384 8.20 -29.81 46.08
N PHE A 385 7.96 -29.85 44.77
CA PHE A 385 7.76 -31.09 44.00
C PHE A 385 9.01 -31.54 43.23
N ALA A 386 10.15 -30.84 43.36
CA ALA A 386 11.38 -31.10 42.59
C ALA A 386 11.14 -31.23 41.07
N ASN A 387 10.27 -30.36 40.52
CA ASN A 387 9.77 -30.47 39.14
C ASN A 387 10.42 -29.47 38.16
N GLU A 388 11.58 -28.90 38.51
CA GLU A 388 12.24 -27.83 37.73
C GLU A 388 12.55 -28.25 36.29
N GLU A 389 13.10 -29.45 36.09
CA GLU A 389 13.45 -29.99 34.76
C GLU A 389 12.21 -30.19 33.88
N THR A 390 11.11 -30.64 34.48
CA THR A 390 9.84 -30.83 33.76
C THR A 390 9.30 -29.50 33.28
N GLU A 391 9.24 -28.49 34.15
CA GLU A 391 8.78 -27.14 33.80
C GLU A 391 9.69 -26.49 32.74
N ALA A 392 11.00 -26.66 32.86
CA ALA A 392 11.96 -26.21 31.86
C ALA A 392 11.70 -26.86 30.49
N ASN A 393 11.38 -28.15 30.47
CA ASN A 393 11.06 -28.88 29.24
C ASN A 393 9.70 -28.43 28.65
N VAL A 394 8.69 -28.13 29.47
CA VAL A 394 7.42 -27.55 29.01
C VAL A 394 7.67 -26.20 28.32
N TYR A 395 8.46 -25.31 28.94
CA TYR A 395 8.83 -24.03 28.35
C TYR A 395 9.61 -24.21 27.03
N TRP A 396 10.57 -25.14 27.00
CA TRP A 396 11.32 -25.51 25.80
C TRP A 396 10.40 -25.97 24.66
N GLN A 397 9.39 -26.79 24.94
CA GLN A 397 8.41 -27.22 23.94
C GLN A 397 7.59 -26.06 23.37
N LYS A 398 7.22 -25.07 24.19
CA LYS A 398 6.53 -23.85 23.70
C LYS A 398 7.44 -23.03 22.79
N LEU A 399 8.72 -22.88 23.15
CA LEU A 399 9.74 -22.22 22.32
C LEU A 399 9.95 -22.94 20.97
N GLN A 400 9.92 -24.27 20.94
CA GLN A 400 10.00 -25.04 19.69
C GLN A 400 8.81 -24.75 18.76
N GLN A 401 7.62 -24.49 19.29
CA GLN A 401 6.46 -24.05 18.49
C GLN A 401 6.69 -22.67 17.87
N VAL A 402 7.23 -21.73 18.65
CA VAL A 402 7.64 -20.41 18.15
C VAL A 402 8.69 -20.55 17.04
N TYR A 403 9.71 -21.38 17.25
CA TYR A 403 10.75 -21.64 16.25
C TYR A 403 10.19 -22.19 14.93
N LYS A 404 9.23 -23.13 14.99
CA LYS A 404 8.57 -23.68 13.79
C LYS A 404 7.81 -22.62 13.01
N LEU A 405 7.17 -21.66 13.68
CA LEU A 405 6.49 -20.54 13.04
C LEU A 405 7.49 -19.55 12.44
N ASN A 406 8.54 -19.19 13.17
CA ASN A 406 9.62 -18.35 12.67
C ASN A 406 10.31 -18.95 11.44
N LYS A 407 10.46 -20.28 11.38
CA LYS A 407 10.99 -20.96 10.19
C LYS A 407 10.08 -20.78 8.97
N ARG A 408 8.76 -20.86 9.15
CA ARG A 408 7.78 -20.57 8.08
C ARG A 408 7.84 -19.11 7.66
N GLU A 409 8.04 -18.21 8.61
CA GLU A 409 8.15 -16.77 8.36
C GLU A 409 9.39 -16.46 7.55
N ALA A 410 10.54 -17.02 7.93
CA ALA A 410 11.79 -16.90 7.19
C ALA A 410 11.67 -17.44 5.76
N MET A 411 11.06 -18.62 5.56
CA MET A 411 10.85 -19.17 4.21
C MET A 411 9.95 -18.27 3.35
N ALA A 412 8.88 -17.73 3.94
CA ALA A 412 7.99 -16.82 3.24
C ALA A 412 8.69 -15.51 2.85
N TYR A 413 9.52 -14.97 3.75
CA TYR A 413 10.35 -13.81 3.50
C TYR A 413 11.34 -14.05 2.35
N THR A 414 12.05 -15.18 2.36
CA THR A 414 12.97 -15.53 1.26
C THR A 414 12.24 -15.60 -0.07
N TYR A 415 11.08 -16.25 -0.12
CA TYR A 415 10.28 -16.32 -1.35
C TYR A 415 9.82 -14.94 -1.82
N TYR A 416 9.40 -14.07 -0.90
CA TYR A 416 9.00 -12.71 -1.22
C TYR A 416 10.15 -11.92 -1.85
N VAL A 417 11.32 -11.91 -1.20
CA VAL A 417 12.51 -11.21 -1.71
C VAL A 417 12.86 -11.69 -3.12
N TRP A 418 12.96 -13.01 -3.33
CA TRP A 418 13.22 -13.59 -4.66
C TRP A 418 12.16 -13.22 -5.70
N SER A 419 10.88 -13.22 -5.33
CA SER A 419 9.78 -12.88 -6.25
C SER A 419 9.71 -11.39 -6.58
N SER A 420 10.11 -10.53 -5.65
CA SER A 420 10.02 -9.07 -5.79
C SER A 420 11.19 -8.45 -6.55
N GLY A 421 12.28 -9.21 -6.77
CA GLY A 421 13.46 -8.75 -7.50
C GLY A 421 14.21 -7.59 -6.82
N VAL A 422 13.96 -7.36 -5.54
CA VAL A 422 14.65 -6.37 -4.69
C VAL A 422 15.97 -6.93 -4.17
#